data_AF-A0A7J8PKJ5-F1
#
_entry.id   AF-A0A7J8PKJ5-F1
#
_cell.length_a   1.000
_cell.length_b   1.000
_cell.length_c   1.000
_cell.angle_alpha   90.00
_cell.angle_beta   90.00
_cell.angle_gamma   90.00
#
_symmetry.space_group_name_H-M   'P 1'
#
loop_
_entity.id
_entity.type
_entity.pdbx_description
1 polymer ?
#
loop_
_entity_poly.entity_id
_entity_poly.type
_entity_poly.pdbx_seq_one_letter_code
_entity_poly.pdbx_strand_id
1 'polypeptide(L)'
;VFKCLEDDGFPIKYARVPITDGKAPKSSDFDTVAKNIASASEHTAFVFNCQMGRGRTTTGTVIACLVKLRIDNGRPIKVLLDEMNHEHPDGSTSSGEEIRSDATRLTSSTVKVRTKNEHGRAFGINDILLLWKITRLFDNGVECREALDAIIDRCSALQNIRQAVLQYRKVFNQQHVEPRVRRVALNRGAEYLERYFCLIAFAAYLGSEAFDGFCGQGECLMTFEDWLHQRPEILAMKSSIRLRPGRFFTVPEELRASLESQHGDAIMEAIVKARNGSVLGKGSILKMYFFP
;
A
#
# COMPACT_ATOMS: atom_id res chain seq x y z
N VAL A 1 -10.26 34.35 -5.62
CA VAL A 1 -8.84 33.97 -5.50
C VAL A 1 -8.34 33.33 -6.79
N PHE A 2 -8.55 32.03 -7.07
CA PHE A 2 -7.99 31.42 -8.30
C PHE A 2 -8.49 32.04 -9.60
N LYS A 3 -9.78 32.40 -9.68
CA LYS A 3 -10.31 33.16 -10.82
C LYS A 3 -9.62 34.52 -10.99
N CYS A 4 -9.31 35.20 -9.89
CA CYS A 4 -8.58 36.47 -9.96
C CYS A 4 -7.15 36.26 -10.46
N LEU A 5 -6.48 35.18 -10.05
CA LEU A 5 -5.14 34.84 -10.57
C LEU A 5 -5.18 34.51 -12.07
N GLU A 6 -6.23 33.83 -12.53
CA GLU A 6 -6.47 33.62 -13.96
C GLU A 6 -6.71 34.96 -14.68
N ASP A 7 -7.54 35.84 -14.12
CA ASP A 7 -7.84 37.17 -14.66
C ASP A 7 -6.59 38.08 -14.70
N ASP A 8 -5.67 37.92 -13.75
CA ASP A 8 -4.36 38.61 -13.67
C ASP A 8 -3.32 38.03 -14.65
N GLY A 9 -3.69 37.00 -15.43
CA GLY A 9 -2.85 36.42 -16.48
C GLY A 9 -1.88 35.32 -16.02
N PHE A 10 -2.00 34.81 -14.79
CA PHE A 10 -1.19 33.68 -14.35
C PHE A 10 -1.65 32.38 -15.03
N PRO A 11 -0.71 31.50 -15.47
CA PRO A 11 -1.03 30.25 -16.15
C PRO A 11 -1.46 29.15 -15.14
N ILE A 12 -2.50 29.43 -14.37
CA ILE A 12 -3.06 28.55 -13.34
C ILE A 12 -4.44 28.11 -13.80
N LYS A 13 -4.80 26.86 -13.53
CA LYS A 13 -6.16 26.37 -13.72
C LYS A 13 -6.65 25.73 -12.45
N TYR A 14 -7.77 26.20 -11.92
CA TYR A 14 -8.37 25.62 -10.72
C TYR A 14 -9.36 24.49 -11.04
N ALA A 15 -9.22 23.36 -10.33
CA ALA A 15 -10.17 22.26 -10.35
C ALA A 15 -10.52 21.82 -8.93
N ARG A 16 -11.80 21.50 -8.69
CA ARG A 16 -12.30 21.07 -7.38
C ARG A 16 -12.93 19.69 -7.45
N VAL A 17 -12.42 18.76 -6.64
CA VAL A 17 -12.97 17.40 -6.49
C VAL A 17 -13.37 17.17 -5.03
N PRO A 18 -14.68 17.05 -4.71
CA PRO A 18 -15.18 17.06 -3.34
C PRO A 18 -15.04 15.70 -2.64
N ILE A 19 -13.80 15.34 -2.27
CA ILE A 19 -13.51 14.09 -1.55
C ILE A 19 -13.74 14.26 -0.05
N THR A 20 -14.54 13.37 0.56
CA THR A 20 -14.79 13.35 2.00
C THR A 20 -13.53 13.00 2.78
N ASP A 21 -13.28 13.69 3.89
CA ASP A 21 -12.09 13.46 4.70
C ASP A 21 -12.05 12.03 5.28
N GLY A 22 -10.87 11.41 5.23
CA GLY A 22 -10.67 10.02 5.67
C GLY A 22 -11.23 8.95 4.74
N LYS A 23 -12.13 9.25 3.80
CA LYS A 23 -12.73 8.24 2.90
C LYS A 23 -11.88 7.96 1.66
N ALA A 24 -12.18 6.86 0.97
CA ALA A 24 -11.69 6.63 -0.38
C ALA A 24 -12.43 7.56 -1.36
N PRO A 25 -11.77 8.04 -2.45
CA PRO A 25 -12.47 8.74 -3.52
C PRO A 25 -13.58 7.85 -4.12
N LYS A 26 -14.65 8.47 -4.59
CA LYS A 26 -15.67 7.79 -5.41
C LYS A 26 -15.11 7.50 -6.79
N SER A 27 -15.73 6.57 -7.50
CA SER A 27 -15.39 6.24 -8.91
C SER A 27 -15.32 7.50 -9.78
N SER A 28 -16.37 8.33 -9.75
CA SER A 28 -16.42 9.61 -10.46
C SER A 28 -15.37 10.64 -10.03
N ASP A 29 -14.85 10.56 -8.80
CA ASP A 29 -13.74 11.42 -8.37
C ASP A 29 -12.45 11.03 -9.11
N PHE A 30 -12.20 9.72 -9.30
CA PHE A 30 -11.06 9.24 -10.11
C PHE A 30 -11.18 9.72 -11.56
N ASP A 31 -12.38 9.59 -12.16
CA ASP A 31 -12.63 10.03 -13.54
C ASP A 31 -12.39 11.53 -13.72
N THR A 32 -12.88 12.33 -12.79
CA THR A 32 -12.68 13.79 -12.80
C THR A 32 -11.20 14.14 -12.74
N VAL A 33 -10.44 13.51 -11.84
CA VAL A 33 -8.99 13.75 -11.70
C VAL A 33 -8.26 13.28 -12.96
N ALA A 34 -8.52 12.06 -13.44
CA ALA A 34 -7.90 11.51 -14.64
C ALA A 34 -8.16 12.38 -15.89
N LYS A 35 -9.39 12.85 -16.07
CA LYS A 35 -9.75 13.74 -17.19
C LYS A 35 -8.97 15.04 -17.15
N ASN A 36 -8.87 15.66 -15.96
CA ASN A 36 -8.11 16.89 -15.80
C ASN A 36 -6.62 16.70 -16.11
N ILE A 37 -6.04 15.56 -15.73
CA ILE A 37 -4.63 15.24 -16.00
C ILE A 37 -4.41 14.96 -17.49
N ALA A 38 -5.26 14.14 -18.10
CA ALA A 38 -5.14 13.78 -19.52
C ALA A 38 -5.36 14.97 -20.45
N SER A 39 -6.19 15.94 -20.05
CA SER A 39 -6.45 17.16 -20.83
C SER A 39 -5.40 18.26 -20.62
N ALA A 40 -4.44 18.07 -19.71
CA ALA A 40 -3.42 19.06 -19.42
C ALA A 40 -2.26 18.96 -20.41
N SER A 41 -1.56 20.08 -20.65
CA SER A 41 -0.35 20.06 -21.47
C SER A 41 0.77 19.26 -20.80
N GLU A 42 1.74 18.81 -21.60
CA GLU A 42 2.88 18.01 -21.14
C GLU A 42 3.64 18.66 -19.98
N HIS A 43 3.86 19.98 -20.05
CA HIS A 43 4.61 20.77 -19.07
C HIS A 43 3.75 21.28 -17.88
N THR A 44 2.50 20.82 -17.74
CA THR A 44 1.65 21.26 -16.63
C THR A 44 2.09 20.61 -15.32
N ALA A 45 2.43 21.43 -14.32
CA ALA A 45 2.62 20.97 -12.95
C ALA A 45 1.25 20.81 -12.24
N PHE A 46 1.06 19.67 -11.56
CA PHE A 46 -0.16 19.42 -10.78
C PHE A 46 0.10 19.66 -9.29
N VAL A 47 -0.72 20.53 -8.69
CA VAL A 47 -0.66 20.84 -7.25
C VAL A 47 -1.92 20.32 -6.56
N PHE A 48 -1.75 19.34 -5.67
CA PHE A 48 -2.84 18.77 -4.87
C PHE A 48 -2.83 19.37 -3.46
N ASN A 49 -3.94 19.98 -3.05
CA ASN A 49 -4.06 20.57 -1.72
C ASN A 49 -5.31 20.06 -0.99
N CYS A 50 -5.19 19.81 0.30
CA CYS A 50 -6.28 19.51 1.22
C CYS A 50 -5.97 20.11 2.59
N GLN A 51 -6.90 20.03 3.55
CA GLN A 51 -6.76 20.70 4.85
C GLN A 51 -5.41 20.47 5.55
N MET A 52 -4.89 19.23 5.53
CA MET A 52 -3.65 18.86 6.21
C MET A 52 -2.52 18.46 5.25
N GLY A 53 -2.75 18.44 3.93
CA GLY A 53 -1.79 17.91 2.98
C GLY A 53 -1.52 16.39 3.07
N ARG A 54 -2.27 15.63 3.89
CA ARG A 54 -2.02 14.20 4.16
C ARG A 54 -2.81 13.27 3.23
N GLY A 55 -3.95 12.75 3.67
CA GLY A 55 -4.64 11.66 2.98
C GLY A 55 -5.13 11.99 1.56
N ARG A 56 -5.88 13.09 1.40
CA ARG A 56 -6.47 13.49 0.10
C ARG A 56 -5.40 13.97 -0.88
N THR A 57 -4.45 14.79 -0.41
CA THR A 57 -3.32 15.25 -1.21
C THR A 57 -2.49 14.09 -1.73
N THR A 58 -2.00 13.21 -0.85
CA THR A 58 -1.21 12.04 -1.28
C THR A 58 -1.99 11.14 -2.25
N THR A 59 -3.29 10.94 -2.01
CA THR A 59 -4.12 10.13 -2.92
C THR A 59 -4.25 10.77 -4.30
N GLY A 60 -4.46 12.09 -4.37
CA GLY A 60 -4.49 12.82 -5.63
C GLY A 60 -3.16 12.75 -6.38
N THR A 61 -2.04 12.89 -5.67
CA THR A 61 -0.69 12.73 -6.24
C THR A 61 -0.47 11.33 -6.80
N VAL A 62 -0.84 10.28 -6.06
CA VAL A 62 -0.72 8.88 -6.52
C VAL A 62 -1.54 8.65 -7.80
N ILE A 63 -2.79 9.15 -7.84
CA ILE A 63 -3.64 9.08 -9.04
C ILE A 63 -2.96 9.80 -10.21
N ALA A 64 -2.40 10.99 -9.98
CA ALA A 64 -1.72 11.75 -11.01
C ALA A 64 -0.50 11.04 -11.59
N CYS A 65 0.34 10.48 -10.72
CA CYS A 65 1.50 9.68 -11.14
C CYS A 65 1.06 8.47 -11.98
N LEU A 66 0.03 7.73 -11.56
CA LEU A 66 -0.49 6.59 -12.32
C LEU A 66 -0.98 6.99 -13.72
N VAL A 67 -1.79 8.04 -13.79
CA VAL A 67 -2.36 8.51 -15.07
C VAL A 67 -1.25 9.02 -15.99
N LYS A 68 -0.30 9.82 -15.48
CA LYS A 68 0.83 10.31 -16.28
C LYS A 68 1.72 9.18 -16.78
N LEU A 69 2.14 8.27 -15.90
CA LEU A 69 2.94 7.11 -16.31
C LEU A 69 2.23 6.27 -17.38
N ARG A 70 0.91 6.14 -17.29
CA ARG A 70 0.10 5.42 -18.28
C ARG A 70 0.00 6.14 -19.63
N ILE A 71 -0.11 7.47 -19.63
CA ILE A 71 -0.13 8.29 -20.85
C ILE A 71 1.24 8.27 -21.52
N ASP A 72 2.31 8.44 -20.73
CA ASP A 72 3.66 8.62 -21.23
C ASP A 72 4.30 7.29 -21.70
N ASN A 73 4.02 6.17 -21.01
CA ASN A 73 4.71 4.89 -21.24
C ASN A 73 3.80 3.78 -21.79
N GLY A 74 2.50 4.01 -21.93
CA GLY A 74 1.56 2.99 -22.39
C GLY A 74 1.30 1.88 -21.34
N ARG A 75 1.04 0.66 -21.83
CA ARG A 75 0.83 -0.55 -21.01
C ARG A 75 2.04 -1.49 -21.13
N PRO A 76 2.46 -2.17 -20.05
CA PRO A 76 1.99 -2.02 -18.68
C PRO A 76 2.47 -0.69 -18.06
N ILE A 77 1.83 -0.25 -16.97
CA ILE A 77 2.29 0.94 -16.22
C ILE A 77 3.66 0.60 -15.63
N LYS A 78 4.71 1.25 -16.13
CA LYS A 78 6.09 1.07 -15.66
C LYS A 78 6.49 2.26 -14.81
N VAL A 79 6.95 1.99 -13.59
CA VAL A 79 7.65 3.00 -12.80
C VAL A 79 9.11 2.95 -13.25
N LEU A 80 9.57 4.00 -13.91
CA LEU A 80 10.99 4.18 -14.14
C LEU A 80 11.65 4.30 -12.76
N LEU A 81 12.45 3.29 -12.41
CA LEU A 81 13.38 3.40 -11.30
C LEU A 81 14.44 4.37 -11.78
N ASP A 82 14.41 5.61 -11.28
CA ASP A 82 15.58 6.45 -11.35
C ASP A 82 16.66 5.72 -10.55
N GLU A 83 17.59 5.08 -11.24
CA GLU A 83 18.92 4.88 -10.68
C GLU A 83 19.44 6.30 -10.42
N MET A 84 19.24 6.81 -9.20
CA MET A 84 20.06 7.89 -8.66
C MET A 84 21.48 7.33 -8.62
N ASN A 85 22.16 7.40 -9.77
CA ASN A 85 23.60 7.44 -9.83
C ASN A 85 24.00 8.64 -8.98
N HIS A 86 24.37 8.37 -7.73
CA HIS A 86 25.22 9.27 -6.97
C HIS A 86 26.53 9.35 -7.75
N GLU A 87 26.61 10.31 -8.67
CA GLU A 87 27.88 10.79 -9.18
C GLU A 87 28.64 11.37 -8.00
N HIS A 88 29.52 10.55 -7.42
CA HIS A 88 30.62 11.05 -6.63
C HIS A 88 31.66 11.62 -7.59
N PRO A 89 32.02 12.91 -7.50
CA PRO A 89 33.08 13.46 -8.32
C PRO A 89 34.45 12.99 -7.80
N ASP A 90 35.20 12.41 -8.73
CA ASP A 90 36.65 12.37 -8.89
C ASP A 90 37.56 11.90 -7.74
N GLY A 91 38.34 10.87 -8.07
CA GLY A 91 39.45 10.37 -7.27
C GLY A 91 40.39 9.41 -8.03
N SER A 92 40.73 9.75 -9.27
CA SER A 92 42.02 9.50 -9.96
C SER A 92 42.73 8.12 -9.88
N THR A 93 42.96 7.57 -11.08
CA THR A 93 44.19 6.87 -11.56
C THR A 93 44.33 5.36 -11.33
N SER A 94 44.24 4.55 -12.39
CA SER A 94 45.42 3.99 -13.08
C SER A 94 45.11 2.84 -14.05
N SER A 95 45.65 3.01 -15.27
CA SER A 95 45.97 2.10 -16.38
C SER A 95 45.96 0.57 -16.18
N GLY A 96 45.49 -0.16 -17.21
CA GLY A 96 46.07 -1.46 -17.56
C GLY A 96 45.17 -2.49 -18.25
N GLU A 97 45.13 -2.43 -19.59
CA GLU A 97 45.06 -3.54 -20.55
C GLU A 97 43.77 -4.38 -20.77
N GLU A 98 43.48 -4.56 -22.06
CA GLU A 98 42.38 -5.33 -22.63
C GLU A 98 42.65 -6.85 -22.61
N ILE A 99 41.64 -7.64 -22.27
CA ILE A 99 41.45 -8.97 -22.86
C ILE A 99 39.97 -9.21 -23.18
N ARG A 100 39.71 -9.28 -24.48
CA ARG A 100 38.50 -9.77 -25.13
C ARG A 100 38.27 -11.24 -24.76
N SER A 101 37.15 -11.58 -24.14
CA SER A 101 36.65 -12.95 -24.12
C SER A 101 35.13 -12.98 -24.18
N ASP A 102 34.66 -13.61 -25.25
CA ASP A 102 33.29 -14.03 -25.50
C ASP A 102 32.96 -15.22 -24.59
N ALA A 103 31.86 -15.13 -23.84
CA ALA A 103 31.24 -16.27 -23.15
C ALA A 103 29.82 -15.91 -22.69
N THR A 104 28.85 -16.34 -23.49
CA THR A 104 27.52 -16.83 -23.12
C THR A 104 27.22 -16.83 -21.61
N ARG A 105 26.39 -15.90 -21.13
CA ARG A 105 25.84 -15.94 -19.76
C ARG A 105 24.32 -15.93 -19.76
N LEU A 106 23.83 -17.16 -19.82
CA LEU A 106 22.61 -17.70 -19.22
C LEU A 106 21.84 -16.75 -18.29
N THR A 107 20.59 -16.53 -18.67
CA THR A 107 19.48 -16.11 -17.82
C THR A 107 19.40 -17.00 -16.57
N SER A 108 19.98 -16.54 -15.46
CA SER A 108 19.72 -17.13 -14.14
C SER A 108 18.50 -16.43 -13.54
N SER A 109 17.34 -16.91 -13.95
CA SER A 109 16.12 -16.88 -13.14
C SER A 109 16.42 -17.61 -11.83
N THR A 110 16.96 -16.89 -10.85
CA THR A 110 17.12 -17.41 -9.50
C THR A 110 15.75 -17.32 -8.83
N VAL A 111 14.97 -18.37 -9.04
CA VAL A 111 14.00 -18.85 -8.06
C VAL A 111 14.79 -19.04 -6.78
N LYS A 112 14.75 -18.04 -5.87
CA LYS A 112 15.29 -18.22 -4.52
C LYS A 112 14.44 -19.28 -3.85
N VAL A 113 14.99 -20.49 -3.88
CA VAL A 113 14.62 -21.64 -3.06
C VAL A 113 14.37 -21.12 -1.64
N ARG A 114 13.12 -21.29 -1.20
CA ARG A 114 12.68 -21.05 0.18
C ARG A 114 13.46 -21.97 1.10
N THR A 115 14.52 -21.45 1.71
CA THR A 115 15.21 -22.10 2.83
C THR A 115 14.99 -21.29 4.11
N LYS A 116 14.16 -21.88 4.98
CA LYS A 116 14.15 -21.82 6.45
C LYS A 116 14.41 -20.46 7.12
N ASN A 117 13.30 -19.78 7.46
CA ASN A 117 13.01 -19.19 8.78
C ASN A 117 11.58 -18.58 8.79
N GLU A 118 10.54 -19.40 8.55
CA GLU A 118 9.14 -18.91 8.49
C GLU A 118 8.40 -18.93 9.84
N HIS A 119 9.09 -18.89 10.98
CA HIS A 119 8.45 -18.86 12.31
C HIS A 119 8.47 -17.48 13.00
N GLY A 120 8.76 -16.40 12.26
CA GLY A 120 8.88 -15.05 12.87
C GLY A 120 8.66 -13.86 11.92
N ARG A 121 8.06 -14.05 10.74
CA ARG A 121 7.79 -12.91 9.85
C ARG A 121 6.65 -12.06 10.41
N ALA A 122 6.88 -10.75 10.55
CA ALA A 122 5.83 -9.83 10.96
C ALA A 122 4.72 -9.77 9.90
N PHE A 123 3.46 -9.70 10.33
CA PHE A 123 2.31 -9.54 9.43
C PHE A 123 2.47 -8.25 8.61
N GLY A 124 2.58 -8.40 7.30
CA GLY A 124 2.72 -7.32 6.33
C GLY A 124 1.46 -7.10 5.51
N ILE A 125 1.49 -6.09 4.64
CA ILE A 125 0.34 -5.74 3.78
C ILE A 125 -0.06 -6.91 2.88
N ASN A 126 0.92 -7.71 2.46
CA ASN A 126 0.73 -8.88 1.61
C ASN A 126 0.09 -10.06 2.33
N ASP A 127 -0.08 -10.03 3.64
CA ASP A 127 -0.82 -11.08 4.37
C ASP A 127 -2.35 -10.84 4.34
N ILE A 128 -2.81 -9.68 3.84
CA ILE A 128 -4.23 -9.41 3.63
C ILE A 128 -4.69 -10.09 2.33
N LEU A 129 -5.27 -11.29 2.45
CA LEU A 129 -5.72 -12.13 1.32
C LEU A 129 -6.66 -11.42 0.34
N LEU A 130 -7.45 -10.45 0.81
CA LEU A 130 -8.33 -9.65 -0.05
C LEU A 130 -7.56 -8.97 -1.19
N LEU A 131 -6.35 -8.49 -0.91
CA LEU A 131 -5.53 -7.78 -1.88
C LEU A 131 -5.03 -8.71 -2.98
N TRP A 132 -4.69 -9.96 -2.65
CA TRP A 132 -4.38 -10.98 -3.66
C TRP A 132 -5.60 -11.36 -4.49
N LYS A 133 -6.78 -11.44 -3.87
CA LYS A 133 -8.01 -11.77 -4.59
C LYS A 133 -8.32 -10.75 -5.68
N ILE A 134 -8.31 -9.45 -5.36
CA ILE A 134 -8.53 -8.40 -6.37
C ILE A 134 -7.42 -8.39 -7.42
N THR A 135 -6.15 -8.48 -7.02
CA THR A 135 -5.01 -8.51 -7.96
C THR A 135 -5.14 -9.64 -8.98
N ARG A 136 -5.63 -10.81 -8.59
CA ARG A 136 -5.79 -11.97 -9.49
C ARG A 136 -7.01 -11.88 -10.42
N LEU A 137 -7.91 -10.91 -10.25
CA LEU A 137 -9.03 -10.71 -11.16
C LEU A 137 -8.63 -10.02 -12.47
N PHE A 138 -7.39 -9.53 -12.57
CA PHE A 138 -6.92 -8.77 -13.73
C PHE A 138 -5.69 -9.45 -14.32
N ASP A 139 -5.62 -9.51 -15.65
CA ASP A 139 -4.52 -10.18 -16.37
C ASP A 139 -3.14 -9.60 -16.01
N ASN A 140 -3.05 -8.27 -15.88
CA ASN A 140 -1.82 -7.55 -15.48
C ASN A 140 -1.88 -7.05 -14.02
N GLY A 141 -2.67 -7.70 -13.17
CA GLY A 141 -3.01 -7.16 -11.86
C GLY A 141 -1.82 -7.08 -10.91
N VAL A 142 -0.86 -8.00 -11.01
CA VAL A 142 0.35 -8.02 -10.16
C VAL A 142 1.24 -6.84 -10.51
N GLU A 143 1.53 -6.66 -11.79
CA GLU A 143 2.33 -5.56 -12.34
C GLU A 143 1.70 -4.20 -12.02
N CYS A 144 0.38 -4.08 -12.19
CA CYS A 144 -0.35 -2.85 -11.84
C CYS A 144 -0.24 -2.53 -10.34
N ARG A 145 -0.29 -3.54 -9.48
CA ARG A 145 -0.16 -3.35 -8.03
C ARG A 145 1.28 -3.01 -7.63
N GLU A 146 2.28 -3.62 -8.26
CA GLU A 146 3.69 -3.30 -8.01
C GLU A 146 4.00 -1.84 -8.42
N ALA A 147 3.53 -1.41 -9.59
CA ALA A 147 3.65 -0.03 -10.03
C ALA A 147 2.96 0.94 -9.05
N LEU A 148 1.74 0.62 -8.61
CA LEU A 148 1.02 1.39 -7.59
C LEU A 148 1.81 1.46 -6.28
N ASP A 149 2.34 0.35 -5.80
CA ASP A 149 3.08 0.29 -4.53
C ASP A 149 4.34 1.14 -4.58
N ALA A 150 5.08 1.10 -5.68
CA ALA A 150 6.26 1.95 -5.90
C ALA A 150 5.90 3.44 -5.94
N ILE A 151 4.78 3.81 -6.58
CA ILE A 151 4.28 5.20 -6.58
C ILE A 151 3.85 5.63 -5.18
N ILE A 152 3.14 4.78 -4.43
CA ILE A 152 2.77 5.05 -3.03
C ILE A 152 4.02 5.34 -2.19
N ASP A 153 5.11 4.60 -2.42
CA ASP A 153 6.37 4.80 -1.71
C ASP A 153 7.02 6.13 -2.08
N ARG A 154 7.05 6.52 -3.37
CA ARG A 154 7.52 7.84 -3.80
C ARG A 154 6.65 8.99 -3.25
N CYS A 155 5.36 8.77 -3.07
CA CYS A 155 4.41 9.75 -2.52
C CYS A 155 4.28 9.71 -0.99
N SER A 156 5.15 8.97 -0.28
CA SER A 156 4.95 8.64 1.14
C SER A 156 5.40 9.69 2.16
N ALA A 157 5.90 10.85 1.71
CA ALA A 157 6.53 11.86 2.57
C ALA A 157 5.72 12.22 3.82
N LEU A 158 4.39 12.36 3.70
CA LEU A 158 3.51 12.64 4.84
C LEU A 158 2.77 11.40 5.35
N GLN A 159 2.48 10.44 4.47
CA GLN A 159 1.75 9.25 4.81
C GLN A 159 1.87 8.17 3.74
N ASN A 160 2.31 6.98 4.15
CA ASN A 160 2.17 5.77 3.34
C ASN A 160 0.87 5.04 3.71
N ILE A 161 -0.04 4.86 2.76
CA ILE A 161 -1.35 4.23 3.03
C ILE A 161 -1.22 2.75 3.43
N ARG A 162 -0.22 2.03 2.91
CA ARG A 162 0.01 0.60 3.23
C ARG A 162 0.51 0.48 4.67
N GLN A 163 1.44 1.34 5.08
CA GLN A 163 1.90 1.39 6.46
C GLN A 163 0.78 1.83 7.42
N ALA A 164 -0.06 2.79 7.03
CA ALA A 164 -1.20 3.23 7.84
C ALA A 164 -2.17 2.08 8.15
N VAL A 165 -2.49 1.22 7.17
CA VAL A 165 -3.30 -0.01 7.39
C VAL A 165 -2.69 -0.87 8.50
N LEU A 166 -1.37 -1.13 8.41
CA LEU A 166 -0.66 -1.98 9.38
C LEU A 166 -0.58 -1.34 10.78
N GLN A 167 -0.40 -0.03 10.86
CA GLN A 167 -0.39 0.72 12.12
C GLN A 167 -1.75 0.62 12.83
N TYR A 168 -2.86 0.87 12.13
CA TYR A 168 -4.20 0.72 12.71
C TYR A 168 -4.51 -0.73 13.09
N ARG A 169 -4.02 -1.70 12.31
CA ARG A 169 -4.09 -3.12 12.67
C ARG A 169 -3.36 -3.42 13.96
N LYS A 170 -2.16 -2.87 14.16
CA LYS A 170 -1.42 -3.03 15.41
C LYS A 170 -2.23 -2.54 16.60
N VAL A 171 -2.78 -1.32 16.52
CA VAL A 171 -3.62 -0.74 17.59
C VAL A 171 -4.86 -1.58 17.85
N PHE A 172 -5.56 -2.04 16.81
CA PHE A 172 -6.76 -2.88 16.96
C PHE A 172 -6.49 -4.19 17.71
N ASN A 173 -5.29 -4.77 17.57
CA ASN A 173 -4.93 -6.04 18.20
C ASN A 173 -4.25 -5.90 19.57
N GLN A 174 -3.99 -4.68 20.05
CA GLN A 174 -3.42 -4.46 21.39
C GLN A 174 -4.50 -4.65 22.46
N GLN A 175 -4.44 -5.75 23.20
CA GLN A 175 -5.46 -6.09 24.20
C GLN A 175 -5.53 -5.11 25.38
N HIS A 176 -4.41 -4.46 25.72
CA HIS A 176 -4.34 -3.47 26.79
C HIS A 176 -4.94 -2.10 26.40
N VAL A 177 -5.23 -1.86 25.11
CA VAL A 177 -5.84 -0.62 24.64
C VAL A 177 -7.35 -0.67 24.86
N GLU A 178 -7.94 0.46 25.27
CA GLU A 178 -9.38 0.57 25.52
C GLU A 178 -10.23 0.07 24.32
N PRO A 179 -11.30 -0.71 24.55
CA PRO A 179 -12.16 -1.22 23.48
C PRO A 179 -12.69 -0.16 22.50
N ARG A 180 -12.99 1.05 22.99
CA ARG A 180 -13.43 2.17 22.13
C ARG A 180 -12.34 2.63 21.19
N VAL A 181 -11.11 2.80 21.68
CA VAL A 181 -9.94 3.18 20.87
C VAL A 181 -9.65 2.11 19.82
N ARG A 182 -9.70 0.82 20.19
CA ARG A 182 -9.55 -0.30 19.25
C ARG A 182 -10.61 -0.27 18.14
N ARG A 183 -11.86 0.03 18.48
CA ARG A 183 -12.96 0.17 17.50
C ARG A 183 -12.73 1.34 16.54
N VAL A 184 -12.29 2.49 17.05
CA VAL A 184 -11.94 3.65 16.21
C VAL A 184 -10.78 3.30 15.28
N ALA A 185 -9.75 2.63 15.80
CA ALA A 185 -8.61 2.16 15.00
C ALA A 185 -9.06 1.19 13.89
N LEU A 186 -9.96 0.25 14.20
CA LEU A 186 -10.52 -0.66 13.21
C LEU A 186 -11.22 0.07 12.06
N ASN A 187 -12.07 1.04 12.39
CA ASN A 187 -12.79 1.85 11.40
C ASN A 187 -11.84 2.67 10.54
N ARG A 188 -10.84 3.32 11.14
CA ARG A 188 -9.80 4.06 10.41
C ARG A 188 -8.96 3.15 9.53
N GLY A 189 -8.53 2.00 10.05
CA GLY A 189 -7.80 0.99 9.28
C GLY A 189 -8.59 0.54 8.05
N ALA A 190 -9.89 0.27 8.22
CA ALA A 190 -10.79 -0.10 7.12
C ALA A 190 -10.89 1.00 6.05
N GLU A 191 -10.93 2.27 6.44
CA GLU A 191 -10.90 3.40 5.50
C GLU A 191 -9.62 3.45 4.66
N TYR A 192 -8.45 3.20 5.27
CA TYR A 192 -7.18 3.12 4.52
C TYR A 192 -7.13 1.90 3.61
N LEU A 193 -7.63 0.75 4.08
CA LEU A 193 -7.67 -0.48 3.29
C LEU A 193 -8.61 -0.33 2.09
N GLU A 194 -9.79 0.27 2.27
CA GLU A 194 -10.72 0.57 1.18
C GLU A 194 -10.09 1.51 0.16
N ARG A 195 -9.36 2.54 0.61
CA ARG A 195 -8.67 3.48 -0.30
C ARG A 195 -7.59 2.79 -1.12
N TYR A 196 -6.76 1.96 -0.47
CA TYR A 196 -5.74 1.19 -1.18
C TYR A 196 -6.36 0.18 -2.16
N PHE A 197 -7.43 -0.50 -1.76
CA PHE A 197 -8.20 -1.39 -2.63
C PHE A 197 -8.73 -0.66 -3.88
N CYS A 198 -9.30 0.54 -3.73
CA CYS A 198 -9.76 1.34 -4.86
C CYS A 198 -8.61 1.78 -5.77
N LEU A 199 -7.44 2.09 -5.22
CA LEU A 199 -6.24 2.42 -6.01
C LEU A 199 -5.73 1.22 -6.81
N ILE A 200 -5.80 0.00 -6.26
CA ILE A 200 -5.46 -1.23 -7.02
C ILE A 200 -6.43 -1.41 -8.20
N ALA A 201 -7.73 -1.27 -7.95
CA ALA A 201 -8.74 -1.35 -9.02
C ALA A 201 -8.50 -0.29 -10.10
N PHE A 202 -8.18 0.94 -9.70
CA PHE A 202 -7.91 2.03 -10.62
C PHE A 202 -6.62 1.81 -11.44
N ALA A 203 -5.55 1.33 -10.81
CA ALA A 203 -4.31 0.97 -11.51
C ALA A 203 -4.56 -0.15 -12.55
N ALA A 204 -5.38 -1.14 -12.22
CA ALA A 204 -5.77 -2.19 -13.15
C ALA A 204 -6.64 -1.67 -14.32
N TYR A 205 -7.57 -0.74 -14.05
CA TYR A 205 -8.33 -0.06 -15.09
C TYR A 205 -7.40 0.68 -16.07
N LEU A 206 -6.47 1.48 -15.55
CA LEU A 206 -5.46 2.18 -16.35
C LEU A 206 -4.59 1.19 -17.16
N GLY A 207 -4.23 0.05 -16.57
CA GLY A 207 -3.47 -1.02 -17.23
C GLY A 207 -4.25 -1.85 -18.25
N SER A 208 -5.54 -1.59 -18.46
CA SER A 208 -6.41 -2.33 -19.37
C SER A 208 -6.73 -1.55 -20.66
N GLU A 209 -7.33 -2.23 -21.64
CA GLU A 209 -7.80 -1.62 -22.90
C GLU A 209 -8.92 -0.59 -22.67
N ALA A 210 -9.62 -0.67 -21.54
CA ALA A 210 -10.70 0.26 -21.21
C ALA A 210 -10.23 1.72 -21.14
N PHE A 211 -8.97 1.96 -20.78
CA PHE A 211 -8.40 3.30 -20.73
C PHE A 211 -7.83 3.78 -22.08
N ASP A 212 -7.64 2.91 -23.08
CA ASP A 212 -7.08 3.33 -24.38
C ASP A 212 -7.96 4.38 -25.08
N GLY A 213 -9.28 4.22 -24.99
CA GLY A 213 -10.26 5.17 -25.53
C GLY A 213 -10.37 6.47 -24.74
N PHE A 214 -9.77 6.57 -23.55
CA PHE A 214 -9.82 7.77 -22.71
C PHE A 214 -9.02 8.93 -23.29
N CYS A 215 -7.99 8.64 -24.10
CA CYS A 215 -7.08 9.65 -24.67
C CYS A 215 -7.36 9.95 -26.17
N GLY A 216 -8.44 9.41 -26.74
CA GLY A 216 -8.85 9.61 -28.14
C GLY A 216 -9.72 10.85 -28.36
N GLN A 217 -9.63 11.44 -29.56
CA GLN A 217 -10.45 12.59 -29.98
C GLN A 217 -11.93 12.22 -30.06
N GLY A 218 -12.69 12.44 -28.97
CA GLY A 218 -14.11 12.75 -29.07
C GLY A 218 -15.05 12.05 -28.10
N GLU A 219 -14.83 10.77 -27.76
CA GLU A 219 -15.75 10.03 -26.88
C GLU A 219 -14.96 9.12 -25.92
N CYS A 220 -15.03 9.44 -24.62
CA CYS A 220 -14.54 8.54 -23.58
C CYS A 220 -15.47 7.32 -23.53
N LEU A 221 -15.10 6.25 -24.22
CA LEU A 221 -15.97 5.05 -24.34
C LEU A 221 -16.18 4.34 -23.00
N MET A 222 -15.24 4.42 -22.05
CA MET A 222 -15.33 3.71 -20.78
C MET A 222 -14.64 4.48 -19.65
N THR A 223 -15.42 5.04 -18.72
CA THR A 223 -14.90 5.65 -17.49
C THR A 223 -14.49 4.57 -16.47
N PHE A 224 -13.70 4.93 -15.46
CA PHE A 224 -13.44 4.04 -14.33
C PHE A 224 -14.73 3.69 -13.59
N GLU A 225 -15.65 4.65 -13.47
CA GLU A 225 -16.99 4.41 -12.93
C GLU A 225 -17.73 3.32 -13.69
N ASP A 226 -17.88 3.44 -15.00
CA ASP A 226 -18.58 2.45 -15.83
C ASP A 226 -17.88 1.09 -15.78
N TRP A 227 -16.55 1.10 -15.88
CA TRP A 227 -15.74 -0.12 -15.81
C TRP A 227 -15.89 -0.84 -14.46
N LEU A 228 -15.96 -0.10 -13.36
CA LEU A 228 -16.14 -0.68 -12.03
C LEU A 228 -17.58 -1.19 -11.82
N HIS A 229 -18.58 -0.51 -12.38
CA HIS A 229 -19.98 -0.95 -12.32
C HIS A 229 -20.22 -2.29 -13.01
N GLN A 230 -19.46 -2.60 -14.06
CA GLN A 230 -19.51 -3.89 -14.75
C GLN A 230 -18.87 -5.06 -13.96
N ARG A 231 -18.32 -4.79 -12.77
CA ARG A 231 -17.56 -5.75 -11.95
C ARG A 231 -18.15 -5.87 -10.54
N PRO A 232 -19.33 -6.50 -10.40
CA PRO A 232 -20.05 -6.59 -9.12
C PRO A 232 -19.24 -7.29 -8.03
N GLU A 233 -18.36 -8.23 -8.38
CA GLU A 233 -17.45 -8.90 -7.45
C GLU A 233 -16.46 -7.94 -6.79
N ILE A 234 -15.99 -6.92 -7.51
CA ILE A 234 -15.09 -5.89 -6.97
C ILE A 234 -15.88 -4.97 -6.02
N LEU A 235 -17.09 -4.58 -6.40
CA LEU A 235 -17.97 -3.77 -5.54
C LEU A 235 -18.37 -4.51 -4.26
N ALA A 236 -18.63 -5.82 -4.35
CA ALA A 236 -18.90 -6.67 -3.20
C ALA A 236 -17.68 -6.77 -2.28
N MET A 237 -16.48 -6.98 -2.84
CA MET A 237 -15.24 -6.98 -2.08
C MET A 237 -14.99 -5.64 -1.38
N LYS A 238 -15.15 -4.51 -2.07
CA LYS A 238 -15.06 -3.16 -1.48
C LYS A 238 -16.04 -3.00 -0.30
N SER A 239 -17.30 -3.38 -0.49
CA SER A 239 -18.34 -3.30 0.55
C SER A 239 -18.00 -4.18 1.76
N SER A 240 -17.39 -5.34 1.52
CA SER A 240 -16.98 -6.25 2.60
C SER A 240 -15.96 -5.64 3.57
N ILE A 241 -15.08 -4.75 3.10
CA ILE A 241 -14.11 -4.00 3.94
C ILE A 241 -14.85 -3.18 4.99
N ARG A 242 -15.95 -2.52 4.60
CA ARG A 242 -16.75 -1.68 5.51
C ARG A 242 -17.66 -2.50 6.41
N LEU A 243 -18.31 -3.51 5.87
CA LEU A 243 -19.32 -4.29 6.59
C LEU A 243 -18.69 -5.22 7.64
N ARG A 244 -17.52 -5.78 7.33
CA ARG A 244 -16.84 -6.76 8.19
C ARG A 244 -15.32 -6.51 8.28
N PRO A 245 -14.88 -5.33 8.75
CA PRO A 245 -13.48 -4.94 8.78
C PRO A 245 -12.62 -5.89 9.63
N GLY A 246 -13.16 -6.45 10.71
CA GLY A 246 -12.45 -7.39 11.58
C GLY A 246 -11.82 -8.57 10.83
N ARG A 247 -12.44 -9.04 9.74
CA ARG A 247 -11.91 -10.15 8.92
C ARG A 247 -10.53 -9.89 8.32
N PHE A 248 -10.16 -8.62 8.12
CA PHE A 248 -8.89 -8.23 7.51
C PHE A 248 -7.86 -7.77 8.55
N PHE A 249 -8.30 -7.48 9.77
CA PHE A 249 -7.49 -6.87 10.82
C PHE A 249 -7.18 -7.81 11.98
N THR A 250 -7.97 -8.87 12.20
CA THR A 250 -7.69 -9.85 13.26
C THR A 250 -6.40 -10.63 13.00
N VAL A 251 -5.62 -10.88 14.05
CA VAL A 251 -4.45 -11.77 14.00
C VAL A 251 -4.92 -13.23 13.99
N PRO A 252 -4.50 -14.07 13.03
CA PRO A 252 -4.73 -15.52 13.09
C PRO A 252 -4.23 -16.10 14.43
N GLU A 253 -4.99 -17.04 14.99
CA GLU A 253 -4.74 -17.58 16.35
C GLU A 253 -3.32 -18.13 16.52
N GLU A 254 -2.75 -18.71 15.46
CA GLU A 254 -1.38 -19.24 15.40
C GLU A 254 -0.31 -18.18 15.71
N LEU A 255 -0.52 -16.93 15.26
CA LEU A 255 0.39 -15.81 15.53
C LEU A 255 0.13 -15.18 16.91
N ARG A 256 -1.09 -15.29 17.45
CA ARG A 256 -1.39 -14.90 18.83
C ARG A 256 -0.64 -15.80 19.82
N ALA A 257 -0.68 -17.11 19.61
CA ALA A 257 0.01 -18.07 20.47
C ALA A 257 1.53 -17.84 20.52
N SER A 258 2.17 -17.51 19.39
CA SER A 258 3.61 -17.22 19.34
C SER A 258 3.98 -15.93 20.09
N LEU A 259 3.20 -14.86 19.95
CA LEU A 259 3.42 -13.61 20.68
C LEU A 259 3.14 -13.73 22.18
N GLU A 260 2.08 -14.45 22.55
CA GLU A 260 1.73 -14.70 23.95
C GLU A 260 2.74 -15.62 24.64
N SER A 261 3.28 -16.61 23.92
CA SER A 261 4.37 -17.48 24.39
C SER A 261 5.66 -16.69 24.64
N GLN A 262 6.11 -15.87 23.70
CA GLN A 262 7.33 -15.07 23.87
C GLN A 262 7.20 -14.02 24.98
N HIS A 263 6.05 -13.36 25.08
CA HIS A 263 5.81 -12.36 26.13
C HIS A 263 5.62 -13.01 27.51
N GLY A 264 4.93 -14.15 27.57
CA GLY A 264 4.75 -14.93 28.78
C GLY A 264 6.06 -15.46 29.34
N ASP A 265 6.94 -15.97 28.47
CA ASP A 265 8.28 -16.45 28.85
C ASP A 265 9.16 -15.30 29.37
N ALA A 266 9.15 -14.14 28.71
CA ALA A 266 9.94 -12.98 29.15
C ALA A 266 9.46 -12.41 30.50
N ILE A 267 8.14 -12.36 30.73
CA ILE A 267 7.57 -11.95 32.02
C ILE A 267 7.91 -12.99 33.10
N MET A 268 7.74 -14.27 32.80
CA MET A 268 8.06 -15.35 33.74
C MET A 268 9.55 -15.31 34.12
N GLU A 269 10.45 -15.12 33.15
CA GLU A 269 11.89 -15.02 33.38
C GLU A 269 12.26 -13.79 34.22
N ALA A 270 11.62 -12.63 33.98
CA ALA A 270 11.81 -11.44 34.81
C ALA A 270 11.37 -11.67 36.26
N ILE A 271 10.22 -12.35 36.48
CA ILE A 271 9.72 -12.73 37.80
C ILE A 271 10.63 -13.80 38.45
N VAL A 272 11.24 -14.70 37.67
CA VAL A 272 12.25 -15.66 38.14
C VAL A 272 13.52 -14.97 38.61
N LYS A 273 13.99 -13.94 37.90
CA LYS A 273 15.21 -13.21 38.26
C LYS A 273 15.02 -12.27 39.45
N ALA A 274 13.81 -11.74 39.66
CA ALA A 274 13.53 -10.79 40.74
C ALA A 274 13.26 -11.43 42.12
N ARG A 275 13.13 -12.75 42.21
CA ARG A 275 12.86 -13.47 43.46
C ARG A 275 14.15 -13.98 44.09
N ASN A 276 14.27 -13.87 45.41
CA ASN A 276 15.35 -14.50 46.19
C ASN A 276 14.83 -15.82 46.79
N GLY A 277 15.20 -16.95 46.19
CA GLY A 277 14.80 -18.30 46.63
C GLY A 277 15.02 -19.34 45.53
N SER A 278 15.07 -20.63 45.91
CA SER A 278 15.20 -21.73 44.95
C SER A 278 13.86 -22.01 44.25
N VAL A 279 13.89 -22.19 42.93
CA VAL A 279 12.72 -22.53 42.11
C VAL A 279 12.71 -24.02 41.84
N LEU A 280 11.55 -24.65 41.95
CA LEU A 280 11.34 -26.02 41.51
C LEU A 280 11.63 -26.13 40.00
N GLY A 281 12.54 -27.04 39.64
CA GLY A 281 12.98 -27.22 38.25
C GLY A 281 11.84 -27.67 37.32
N LYS A 282 12.06 -27.50 36.01
CA LYS A 282 11.14 -27.95 34.96
C LYS A 282 10.87 -29.45 35.13
N GLY A 283 9.60 -29.84 35.34
CA GLY A 283 9.19 -31.23 35.63
C GLY A 283 8.90 -31.54 37.09
N SER A 284 8.98 -30.56 37.99
CA SER A 284 8.58 -30.74 39.39
C SER A 284 7.06 -30.69 39.55
N ILE A 285 6.49 -31.70 40.20
CA ILE A 285 5.06 -31.76 40.54
C ILE A 285 4.90 -31.47 42.04
N LEU A 286 4.22 -30.38 42.37
CA LEU A 286 3.78 -30.10 43.74
C LEU A 286 2.56 -30.95 44.04
N LYS A 287 2.72 -31.93 44.93
CA LYS A 287 1.62 -32.75 45.42
C LYS A 287 1.25 -32.31 46.83
N MET A 288 0.07 -31.75 46.98
CA MET A 288 -0.47 -31.31 48.27
C MET A 288 -1.26 -32.47 48.87
N TYR A 289 -0.89 -32.92 50.07
CA TYR A 289 -1.64 -33.91 50.83
C TYR A 289 -2.41 -33.19 51.94
N PHE A 290 -3.73 -33.24 51.86
CA PHE A 290 -4.58 -32.94 53.01
C PHE A 290 -4.72 -34.22 53.83
N PHE A 291 -4.24 -34.19 55.07
CA PHE A 291 -4.60 -35.20 56.06
C PHE A 291 -5.77 -34.64 56.90
N PRO A 292 -6.80 -35.46 57.18
CA PRO A 292 -7.98 -35.06 57.95
C PRO A 292 -7.67 -34.78 59.42
#